data_AF-A0A0F9JA32-F1
#
_entry.id   AF-A0A0F9JA32-F1
#
_cell.length_a   1.000
_cell.length_b   1.000
_cell.length_c   1.000
_cell.angle_alpha   90.00
_cell.angle_beta   90.00
_cell.angle_gamma   90.00
#
_symmetry.space_group_name_H-M   'P 1'
#
loop_
_entity.id
_entity.type
_entity.pdbx_description
1 polymer ?
#
loop_
_entity_poly.entity_id
_entity_poly.type
_entity_poly.pdbx_seq_one_letter_code
_entity_poly.pdbx_strand_id
1 'polypeptide(L)'
;MANQTGGGKQMAGFNGISIQYIISPKFQIYDGGIQNVVWMCKSVKERVAELLPPDLVNKIATEEDVSDLSKLVPWLQENKHPIVETEEFKAAIGGTEEEEEWEEEGAMVPMGTVGMTIPGVGGAGGFKIILKNCKIHAESIIIKKIEPKRKKK
;
A
#
# COMPACT_ATOMS: atom_id res chain seq x y z
N MET A 1 -0.32 23.30 -3.54
CA MET A 1 -1.38 23.02 -2.54
C MET A 1 -2.42 24.14 -2.43
N ALA A 2 -2.06 25.41 -2.14
CA ALA A 2 -3.04 26.48 -1.93
C ALA A 2 -4.06 26.68 -3.08
N ASN A 3 -3.63 26.64 -4.35
CA ASN A 3 -4.55 26.75 -5.50
C ASN A 3 -5.51 25.55 -5.65
N GLN A 4 -5.17 24.39 -5.07
CA GLN A 4 -5.99 23.18 -5.13
C GLN A 4 -7.03 23.16 -4.01
N THR A 5 -6.74 23.75 -2.85
CA THR A 5 -7.64 23.81 -1.67
C THR A 5 -8.46 25.10 -1.58
N GLY A 6 -8.09 26.14 -2.33
CA GLY A 6 -8.77 27.44 -2.31
C GLY A 6 -10.05 27.50 -3.15
N GLY A 7 -10.79 28.62 -3.02
CA GLY A 7 -11.93 28.93 -3.89
C GLY A 7 -13.23 28.17 -3.60
N GLY A 8 -13.37 27.60 -2.40
CA GLY A 8 -14.58 26.89 -1.97
C GLY A 8 -14.79 25.53 -2.64
N LYS A 9 -13.78 25.03 -3.38
CA LYS A 9 -13.82 23.69 -3.98
C LYS A 9 -13.50 22.65 -2.92
N GLN A 10 -14.35 21.62 -2.82
CA GLN A 10 -14.10 20.48 -1.95
C GLN A 10 -13.22 19.48 -2.68
N MET A 11 -12.02 19.24 -2.16
CA MET A 11 -11.08 18.24 -2.65
C MET A 11 -10.84 17.23 -1.52
N ALA A 12 -11.30 15.99 -1.71
CA ALA A 12 -11.04 14.92 -0.75
C ALA A 12 -9.52 14.71 -0.58
N GLY A 13 -9.08 14.53 0.67
CA GLY A 13 -7.67 14.36 1.02
C GLY A 13 -6.87 15.66 1.15
N PHE A 14 -7.44 16.82 0.82
CA PHE A 14 -6.76 18.10 0.99
C PHE A 14 -7.59 19.05 1.86
N ASN A 15 -6.98 19.55 2.93
CA ASN A 15 -7.63 20.47 3.87
C ASN A 15 -6.73 21.66 4.20
N GLY A 16 -7.29 22.86 4.20
CA GLY A 16 -6.61 24.07 4.68
C GLY A 16 -6.89 24.27 6.16
N ILE A 17 -5.87 24.16 6.99
CA ILE A 17 -5.99 24.28 8.45
C ILE A 17 -5.10 25.41 8.99
N SER A 18 -5.45 25.94 10.15
CA SER A 18 -4.60 26.87 10.90
C SER A 18 -3.63 26.12 11.82
N ILE A 19 -2.49 26.74 12.15
CA ILE A 19 -1.51 26.17 13.09
C ILE A 19 -2.16 25.89 14.45
N GLN A 20 -3.02 26.79 14.93
CA GLN A 20 -3.74 26.63 16.19
C GLN A 20 -4.69 25.43 16.20
N TYR A 21 -5.16 24.98 15.03
CA TYR A 21 -6.03 23.81 14.97
C TYR A 21 -5.27 22.50 15.20
N ILE A 22 -3.97 22.44 14.89
CA ILE A 22 -3.13 21.25 15.06
C ILE A 22 -3.08 20.80 16.53
N ILE A 23 -3.05 21.77 17.45
CA ILE A 23 -3.00 21.51 18.90
C ILE A 23 -4.38 21.25 19.52
N SER A 24 -5.45 21.30 18.72
CA SER A 24 -6.80 21.07 19.21
C SER A 24 -7.02 19.60 19.57
N PRO A 25 -7.69 19.27 20.68
CA PRO A 25 -8.14 17.90 20.95
C PRO A 25 -9.07 17.33 19.88
N LYS A 26 -9.69 18.21 19.08
CA LYS A 26 -10.58 17.84 17.97
C LYS A 26 -9.88 17.80 16.62
N PHE A 27 -8.55 17.93 16.59
CA PHE A 27 -7.78 17.84 15.37
C PHE A 27 -8.03 16.49 14.70
N GLN A 28 -8.68 16.51 13.54
CA GLN A 28 -8.91 15.36 12.64
C GLN A 28 -9.23 14.03 13.35
N ILE A 29 -10.07 14.06 14.38
CA ILE A 29 -10.36 12.89 15.23
C ILE A 29 -10.91 11.68 14.47
N TYR A 30 -11.64 11.92 13.38
CA TYR A 30 -12.20 10.86 12.54
C TYR A 30 -11.15 10.23 11.62
N ASP A 31 -10.05 10.93 11.38
CA ASP A 31 -8.95 10.52 10.52
C ASP A 31 -7.72 10.10 11.34
N GLY A 32 -7.87 9.72 12.62
CA GLY A 32 -6.77 9.32 13.51
C GLY A 32 -6.02 10.46 14.23
N GLY A 33 -6.44 11.69 13.97
CA GLY A 33 -5.97 12.89 14.66
C GLY A 33 -4.48 13.17 14.51
N ILE A 34 -3.86 13.67 15.58
CA ILE A 34 -2.47 14.13 15.51
C ILE A 34 -1.49 12.98 15.26
N GLN A 35 -1.87 11.75 15.63
CA GLN A 35 -1.05 10.55 15.47
C GLN A 35 -0.81 10.15 14.01
N ASN A 36 -1.62 10.67 13.08
CA ASN A 36 -1.46 10.43 11.65
C ASN A 36 -0.58 11.48 10.94
N VAL A 37 -0.09 12.49 11.67
CA VAL A 37 0.83 13.49 11.09
C VAL A 37 2.23 12.90 11.03
N VAL A 38 2.67 12.53 9.83
CA VAL A 38 3.99 11.90 9.60
C VAL A 38 5.10 12.88 9.25
N TRP A 39 4.75 14.05 8.72
CA TRP A 39 5.72 15.04 8.22
C TRP A 39 5.23 16.46 8.48
N MET A 40 6.15 17.34 8.90
CA MET A 40 5.86 18.74 9.17
C MET A 40 7.12 19.60 8.97
N CYS A 41 6.97 20.81 8.42
CA CYS A 41 8.09 21.75 8.35
C CYS A 41 8.61 22.09 9.76
N LYS A 42 9.93 22.18 9.92
CA LYS A 42 10.60 22.48 11.19
C LYS A 42 10.05 23.72 11.88
N SER A 43 9.88 24.82 11.13
CA SER A 43 9.35 26.08 11.66
C SER A 43 7.92 25.96 12.25
N VAL A 44 7.11 25.03 11.74
CA VAL A 44 5.78 24.76 12.29
C VAL A 44 5.90 23.84 13.49
N LYS A 45 6.71 22.78 13.39
CA LYS A 45 6.97 21.81 14.46
C LYS A 45 7.48 22.50 15.73
N GLU A 46 8.44 23.40 15.60
CA GLU A 46 8.99 24.18 16.72
C GLU A 46 7.93 25.03 17.43
N ARG A 47 6.96 25.59 16.69
CA ARG A 47 5.89 26.41 17.28
C ARG A 47 4.86 25.61 18.07
N VAL A 48 4.65 24.34 17.71
CA VAL A 48 3.65 23.47 18.36
C VAL A 48 4.27 22.40 19.24
N ALA A 49 5.60 22.25 19.25
CA ALA A 49 6.32 21.17 19.94
C ALA A 49 5.97 21.06 21.42
N GLU A 50 5.84 22.19 22.12
CA GLU A 50 5.52 22.21 23.56
C GLU A 50 4.13 21.68 23.89
N LEU A 51 3.21 21.74 22.92
CA LEU A 51 1.80 21.37 23.08
C LEU A 51 1.48 20.01 22.46
N LEU A 52 2.42 19.43 21.71
CA LEU A 52 2.28 18.10 21.13
C LEU A 52 2.60 17.01 22.17
N PRO A 53 2.03 15.81 22.03
CA PRO A 53 2.40 14.67 22.88
C PRO A 53 3.91 14.39 22.78
N PRO A 54 4.64 14.27 23.89
CA PRO A 54 6.10 14.16 23.90
C PRO A 54 6.60 12.92 23.12
N ASP A 55 5.83 11.84 23.15
CA ASP A 55 6.14 10.60 22.44
C ASP A 55 6.04 10.72 20.91
N LEU A 56 5.28 11.71 20.43
CA LEU A 56 5.03 11.92 19.00
C LEU A 56 5.97 12.95 18.39
N VAL A 57 6.38 13.99 19.14
CA VAL A 57 7.22 15.09 18.63
C VAL A 57 8.47 14.57 17.92
N ASN A 58 9.15 13.58 18.50
CA ASN A 58 10.38 13.03 17.92
C ASN A 58 10.14 12.10 16.73
N LYS A 59 8.91 11.66 16.51
CA LYS A 59 8.55 10.71 15.45
C LYS A 59 8.00 11.37 14.19
N ILE A 60 7.79 12.69 14.20
CA ILE A 60 7.34 13.44 13.02
C ILE A 60 8.56 13.89 12.20
N ALA A 61 8.64 13.50 10.94
CA ALA A 61 9.74 13.89 10.05
C ALA A 61 9.69 15.38 9.71
N THR A 62 10.86 15.97 9.48
CA THR A 62 11.01 17.34 8.95
C THR A 62 11.71 17.34 7.60
N GLU A 63 11.83 18.52 6.99
CA GLU A 63 12.61 18.74 5.77
C GLU A 63 14.10 18.42 5.91
N GLU A 64 14.64 18.44 7.13
CA GLU A 64 16.04 18.10 7.42
C GLU A 64 16.27 16.59 7.44
N ASP A 65 15.25 15.82 7.86
CA ASP A 65 15.32 14.36 7.98
C ASP A 65 15.03 13.69 6.63
N VAL A 66 13.95 14.12 5.97
CA VAL A 66 13.43 13.46 4.77
C VAL A 66 12.91 14.50 3.77
N SER A 67 13.53 14.50 2.58
CA SER A 67 13.13 15.32 1.43
C SER A 67 12.16 14.60 0.47
N ASP A 68 12.16 13.27 0.46
CA ASP A 68 11.51 12.45 -0.57
C ASP A 68 10.61 11.37 0.04
N LEU A 69 9.49 11.07 -0.63
CA LEU A 69 8.55 10.03 -0.19
C LEU A 69 9.20 8.65 -0.04
N SER A 70 10.13 8.28 -0.94
CA SER A 70 10.83 6.98 -0.90
C SER A 70 11.67 6.79 0.36
N LYS A 71 12.12 7.89 0.98
CA LYS A 71 12.90 7.86 2.22
C LYS A 71 12.01 8.02 3.46
N LEU A 72 10.78 8.51 3.29
CA LEU A 72 9.85 8.75 4.39
C LEU A 72 9.35 7.44 5.01
N VAL A 73 8.94 6.49 4.18
CA VAL A 73 8.45 5.18 4.62
C VAL A 73 9.47 4.44 5.51
N PRO A 74 10.73 4.23 5.08
CA PRO A 74 11.71 3.56 5.94
C PRO A 74 12.03 4.36 7.20
N TRP A 75 12.09 5.70 7.13
CA TRP A 75 12.33 6.54 8.31
C TRP A 75 11.21 6.41 9.34
N LEU A 76 9.94 6.32 8.92
CA LEU A 76 8.80 6.13 9.82
C LEU A 76 8.83 4.76 10.52
N GLN A 77 9.28 3.71 9.81
CA GLN A 77 9.45 2.37 10.36
C GLN A 77 10.56 2.33 11.41
N GLU A 78 11.71 2.93 11.12
CA GLU A 78 12.85 3.02 12.04
C GLU A 78 12.49 3.78 13.33
N ASN A 79 11.78 4.91 13.19
CA ASN A 79 11.35 5.74 14.32
C ASN A 79 10.09 5.23 15.04
N LYS A 80 9.53 4.09 14.62
CA LYS A 80 8.33 3.46 15.19
C LYS A 80 7.16 4.45 15.34
N HIS A 81 6.83 5.11 14.24
CA HIS A 81 5.70 6.03 14.18
C HIS A 81 4.37 5.27 14.37
N PRO A 82 3.38 5.79 15.13
CA PRO A 82 2.11 5.09 15.40
C PRO A 82 1.37 4.60 14.15
N ILE A 83 1.49 5.34 13.05
CA ILE A 83 0.86 4.98 11.77
C ILE A 83 1.33 3.63 11.23
N VAL A 84 2.56 3.18 11.55
CA VAL A 84 3.16 1.96 11.00
C VAL A 84 2.44 0.70 11.49
N GLU A 85 1.84 0.77 12.67
CA GLU A 85 1.10 -0.36 13.26
C GLU A 85 -0.30 -0.51 12.66
N THR A 86 -0.81 0.53 12.01
CA THR A 86 -2.19 0.60 11.50
C THR A 86 -2.35 -0.28 10.26
N GLU A 87 -3.47 -1.01 10.17
CA GLU A 87 -3.76 -1.90 9.05
C GLU A 87 -3.82 -1.17 7.71
N GLU A 88 -4.31 0.08 7.70
CA GLU A 88 -4.37 0.91 6.49
C GLU A 88 -2.99 1.25 5.93
N PHE A 89 -2.01 1.51 6.80
CA PHE A 89 -0.63 1.79 6.38
C PHE A 89 0.03 0.52 5.83
N LYS A 90 -0.15 -0.62 6.51
CA LYS A 90 0.34 -1.91 6.03
C LYS A 90 -0.28 -2.30 4.69
N ALA A 91 -1.58 -2.06 4.51
CA ALA A 91 -2.24 -2.29 3.23
C ALA A 91 -1.73 -1.34 2.12
N ALA A 92 -1.46 -0.07 2.44
CA ALA A 92 -0.96 0.92 1.49
C ALA A 92 0.48 0.66 1.04
N ILE A 93 1.35 0.15 1.92
CA ILE A 93 2.76 -0.17 1.62
C ILE A 93 2.90 -1.60 1.08
N GLY A 94 2.16 -2.56 1.64
CA GLY A 94 2.14 -3.98 1.27
C GLY A 94 1.60 -4.28 -0.13
N GLY A 95 1.07 -3.28 -0.84
CA GLY A 95 0.84 -3.37 -2.29
C GLY A 95 2.13 -3.47 -3.13
N THR A 96 3.31 -3.37 -2.50
CA THR A 96 4.62 -3.43 -3.17
C THR A 96 5.51 -4.59 -2.71
N GLU A 97 5.19 -5.23 -1.58
CA GLU A 97 5.91 -6.40 -1.06
C GLU A 97 4.86 -7.39 -0.55
N GLU A 98 4.22 -8.08 -1.50
CA GLU A 98 3.78 -9.45 -1.26
C GLU A 98 5.07 -10.23 -0.96
N GLU A 99 5.47 -10.31 0.32
CA GLU A 99 6.23 -11.45 0.77
C GLU A 99 5.43 -12.68 0.36
N GLU A 100 5.97 -13.42 -0.61
CA GLU A 100 5.53 -14.75 -0.99
C GLU A 100 5.69 -15.66 0.23
N GLU A 101 4.72 -15.65 1.15
CA GLU A 101 4.45 -16.81 1.98
C GLU A 101 3.81 -17.86 1.09
N TRP A 102 4.68 -18.69 0.51
CA TRP A 102 4.31 -20.01 0.06
C TRP A 102 3.82 -20.81 1.26
N GLU A 103 2.51 -20.84 1.49
CA GLU A 103 1.91 -21.94 2.23
C GLU A 103 2.01 -23.21 1.36
N GLU A 104 3.18 -23.85 1.39
CA GLU A 104 3.25 -25.30 1.30
C GLU A 104 2.71 -25.86 2.63
N GLU A 105 1.40 -25.98 2.77
CA GLU A 105 0.83 -27.06 3.58
C GLU A 105 -0.55 -27.47 3.07
N GLY A 106 -0.71 -28.79 2.96
CA GLY A 106 -2.00 -29.38 3.28
C GLY A 106 -3.03 -29.37 2.16
N ALA A 107 -2.90 -30.35 1.26
CA ALA A 107 -4.04 -30.92 0.58
C ALA A 107 -5.21 -31.19 1.56
N MET A 108 -6.23 -30.33 1.58
CA MET A 108 -7.52 -30.64 2.18
C MET A 108 -8.64 -30.15 1.28
N VAL A 109 -9.04 -31.05 0.38
CA VAL A 109 -10.24 -30.92 -0.43
C VAL A 109 -11.46 -30.89 0.52
N PRO A 110 -12.39 -29.92 0.41
CA PRO A 110 -13.65 -30.00 1.13
C PRO A 110 -14.46 -31.17 0.56
N MET A 111 -14.56 -32.23 1.35
CA MET A 111 -15.36 -33.43 1.09
C MET A 111 -16.85 -33.03 1.10
N GLY A 112 -17.44 -32.71 -0.05
CA GLY A 112 -18.84 -32.26 -0.04
C GLY A 112 -19.57 -32.01 -1.35
N THR A 113 -18.91 -31.95 -2.51
CA THR A 113 -19.63 -31.80 -3.79
C THR A 113 -19.21 -32.86 -4.78
N VAL A 114 -19.95 -33.98 -4.77
CA VAL A 114 -20.03 -34.92 -5.88
C VAL A 114 -20.67 -34.20 -7.07
N GLY A 115 -19.86 -33.46 -7.82
CA GLY A 115 -20.16 -32.94 -9.14
C GLY A 115 -19.50 -33.84 -10.17
N MET A 116 -20.32 -34.63 -10.86
CA MET A 116 -19.98 -35.58 -11.94
C MET A 116 -18.60 -35.39 -12.60
N THR A 117 -17.71 -36.34 -12.34
CA THR A 117 -16.58 -36.65 -13.21
C THR A 117 -17.10 -37.17 -14.54
N ILE A 118 -17.06 -36.34 -15.58
CA ILE A 118 -17.13 -36.80 -16.97
C ILE A 118 -15.76 -37.43 -17.30
N PRO A 119 -15.69 -38.73 -17.60
CA PRO A 119 -14.44 -39.37 -18.02
C PRO A 119 -14.13 -38.91 -19.44
N GLY A 120 -13.11 -38.06 -19.61
CA GLY A 120 -12.67 -37.62 -20.94
C GLY A 120 -12.06 -36.22 -21.05
N VAL A 121 -12.14 -35.38 -20.02
CA VAL A 121 -11.48 -34.07 -20.01
C VAL A 121 -10.29 -34.13 -19.06
N GLY A 122 -9.18 -34.63 -19.60
CA GLY A 122 -7.91 -34.71 -18.90
C GLY A 122 -7.31 -33.34 -18.63
N GLY A 123 -6.64 -33.24 -17.48
CA GLY A 123 -5.32 -32.64 -17.37
C GLY A 123 -5.19 -31.17 -17.76
N ALA A 124 -5.14 -30.34 -16.71
CA ALA A 124 -4.21 -29.23 -16.53
C ALA A 124 -3.35 -28.86 -17.76
N GLY A 125 -3.59 -27.69 -18.33
CA GLY A 125 -2.72 -27.17 -19.39
C GLY A 125 -3.20 -25.88 -20.03
N GLY A 126 -3.53 -24.86 -19.21
CA GLY A 126 -3.69 -23.48 -19.67
C GLY A 126 -2.43 -22.68 -19.35
N PHE A 127 -1.96 -21.84 -20.27
CA PHE A 127 -0.80 -20.98 -20.06
C PHE A 127 -1.23 -19.71 -19.32
N LYS A 128 -0.54 -19.35 -18.22
CA LYS A 128 -0.77 -18.11 -17.46
C LYS A 128 0.34 -17.12 -17.79
N ILE A 129 -0.01 -15.94 -18.31
CA ILE A 129 0.91 -14.84 -18.57
C ILE A 129 0.51 -13.69 -17.64
N ILE A 130 1.42 -13.24 -16.77
CA ILE A 130 1.22 -12.09 -15.88
C ILE A 130 2.25 -11.03 -16.25
N LEU A 131 1.79 -9.84 -16.60
CA LEU A 131 2.64 -8.71 -16.96
C LEU A 131 2.22 -7.51 -16.11
N LYS A 132 3.05 -7.14 -15.12
CA LYS A 132 2.83 -5.98 -14.26
C LYS A 132 3.74 -4.83 -14.70
N ASN A 133 3.15 -3.66 -14.94
CA ASN A 133 3.81 -2.39 -15.27
C ASN A 133 4.78 -2.39 -16.48
N CYS A 134 4.39 -2.99 -17.61
CA CYS A 134 5.21 -2.98 -18.84
C CYS A 134 4.49 -2.35 -20.04
N LYS A 135 5.27 -1.70 -20.93
CA LYS A 135 4.81 -1.26 -22.27
C LYS A 135 5.30 -2.26 -23.31
N ILE A 136 4.37 -2.98 -23.94
CA ILE A 136 4.68 -3.97 -24.99
C ILE A 136 4.43 -3.32 -26.35
N HIS A 137 5.47 -3.25 -27.19
CA HIS A 137 5.34 -2.90 -28.60
C HIS A 137 5.76 -4.11 -29.43
N ALA A 138 4.80 -4.78 -30.07
CA ALA A 138 5.04 -5.94 -30.91
C ALA A 138 4.17 -5.86 -32.17
N GLU A 139 4.74 -6.21 -33.32
CA GLU A 139 4.02 -6.25 -34.60
C GLU A 139 3.20 -7.55 -34.76
N SER A 140 3.63 -8.67 -34.16
CA SER A 140 2.78 -9.86 -33.95
C SER A 140 3.25 -10.70 -32.76
N ILE A 141 2.30 -11.29 -32.02
CA ILE A 141 2.55 -12.24 -30.92
C ILE A 141 1.79 -13.53 -31.22
N ILE A 142 2.49 -14.67 -31.29
CA ILE A 142 1.89 -15.98 -31.58
C ILE A 142 2.22 -16.94 -30.44
N ILE A 143 1.22 -17.32 -29.64
CA ILE A 143 1.33 -18.30 -28.56
C ILE A 143 0.90 -19.67 -29.11
N LYS A 144 1.84 -20.61 -29.22
CA LYS A 144 1.56 -22.00 -29.64
C LYS A 144 1.76 -22.96 -28.47
N LYS A 145 0.80 -23.86 -28.27
CA LYS A 145 0.95 -25.01 -27.39
C LYS A 145 2.04 -25.92 -27.95
N ILE A 146 3.01 -26.30 -27.12
CA ILE A 146 3.95 -27.37 -27.49
C ILE A 146 3.20 -28.70 -27.30
N GLU A 147 2.89 -29.37 -28.41
CA GLU A 147 2.46 -30.75 -28.37
C GLU A 147 3.68 -31.66 -28.17
N PRO A 148 3.65 -32.62 -27.22
CA PRO A 148 4.69 -33.63 -27.15
C PRO A 148 4.55 -34.58 -28.36
N LYS A 149 5.64 -34.76 -29.12
CA LYS A 149 5.71 -35.74 -30.22
C LYS A 149 5.24 -37.11 -29.73
N ARG A 150 4.10 -37.59 -30.24
CA ARG A 150 3.66 -38.98 -30.05
C ARG A 150 4.70 -39.93 -30.67
N LYS A 151 5.28 -40.83 -29.87
CA LYS A 151 6.04 -41.99 -30.36
C LYS A 151 5.11 -42.82 -31.26
N LYS A 152 5.54 -43.13 -32.48
CA LYS A 152 4.86 -44.09 -33.37
C LYS A 152 4.90 -45.48 -32.70
N LYS A 153 3.81 -46.23 -32.90
CA LYS A 153 3.65 -47.65 -32.52
C LYS A 153 4.84 -48.49 -32.95
#